data_AF-A0A5C7RHP0-F1
#
_entry.id   AF-A0A5C7RHP0-F1
#
_cell.length_a   1.000
_cell.length_b   1.000
_cell.length_c   1.000
_cell.angle_alpha   90.00
_cell.angle_beta   90.00
_cell.angle_gamma   90.00
#
_symmetry.space_group_name_H-M   'P 1'
#
loop_
_entity.id
_entity.type
_entity.pdbx_description
1 polymer ?
#
loop_
_entity_poly.entity_id
_entity_poly.type
_entity_poly.pdbx_seq_one_letter_code
_entity_poly.pdbx_strand_id
1 'polypeptide(L)'
;MFERFTTFHPRSGRRTAPFGFAPLALSLVLAIVLPGCGPQPQETPTAVKNEDAAPAKADDALCQASMSWITDPTMPSEVAATETFCDFYQFSWQWFLAQVSPAIAANPSGERVFESNRLYDPSVASGQCAMDAITGRANAVRLLSLRDVKPQNFEDEQADGSALYDQNGNILYYNIWYSQAECDSTSSGFAPGTMEIKVAWKILPKPDPTFFTMQATLPGGTQPVTLGLVGFHLVNWTSKHPEMIWATFEHKSNAPLCDGSSVTPSSGWSLASNEAAQCLSANPQPGAGPPNSACASFNFNTPDAFNGDAPPPTNTANQICRQFANGNQPGVAVNGNDNAANLLAIEQLNTALAGPQGLLTQLSADDPMAVWQNYEMVGALWTKNGAASGKLPVPSAQGPADPNSPQRGSLELTNMTMETFEQGDASFVPNCFGCHNYDPSTPLTVSHIEKKLFQASAVAKPANKEKK
;
A
#
# COMPACT_ATOMS: atom_id res chain seq x y z
N MET A 1 26.64 59.58 -2.64
CA MET A 1 28.07 59.29 -2.38
C MET A 1 28.27 57.83 -2.76
N PHE A 2 28.89 57.59 -3.94
CA PHE A 2 29.32 56.33 -4.58
C PHE A 2 28.30 55.19 -4.69
N GLU A 3 27.64 54.91 -5.83
CA GLU A 3 28.10 54.39 -7.14
C GLU A 3 29.01 53.14 -7.10
N ARG A 4 28.52 52.02 -7.66
CA ARG A 4 29.29 51.13 -8.56
C ARG A 4 28.40 50.26 -9.47
N PHE A 5 28.36 50.72 -10.70
CA PHE A 5 28.16 50.15 -12.04
C PHE A 5 28.53 48.67 -12.34
N THR A 6 27.64 48.02 -13.11
CA THR A 6 27.81 47.22 -14.37
C THR A 6 28.73 45.98 -14.39
N THR A 7 28.57 44.94 -15.23
CA THR A 7 27.87 44.70 -16.52
C THR A 7 27.95 43.19 -16.82
N PHE A 8 26.93 42.61 -17.47
CA PHE A 8 26.99 41.29 -18.11
C PHE A 8 26.88 41.46 -19.63
N HIS A 9 27.75 40.80 -20.41
CA HIS A 9 27.53 40.48 -21.82
C HIS A 9 28.23 39.14 -22.19
N PRO A 10 27.70 38.39 -23.18
CA PRO A 10 28.02 36.98 -23.41
C PRO A 10 29.09 36.78 -24.49
N ARG A 11 29.67 35.56 -24.57
CA ARG A 11 30.43 35.11 -25.74
C ARG A 11 30.05 33.69 -26.16
N SER A 12 29.71 33.59 -27.44
CA SER A 12 29.58 32.38 -28.26
C SER A 12 30.95 31.89 -28.73
N GLY A 13 31.05 30.61 -29.12
CA GLY A 13 32.22 30.07 -29.82
C GLY A 13 32.23 28.55 -30.00
N ARG A 14 31.75 28.09 -31.16
CA ARG A 14 31.88 26.72 -31.71
C ARG A 14 33.33 26.24 -31.78
N ARG A 15 33.56 24.93 -31.60
CA ARG A 15 34.51 24.12 -32.40
C ARG A 15 34.03 22.67 -32.53
N THR A 16 33.97 22.21 -33.77
CA THR A 16 33.79 20.83 -34.24
C THR A 16 35.11 20.33 -34.81
N ALA A 17 35.44 19.04 -34.63
CA ALA A 17 36.40 18.29 -35.45
C ALA A 17 36.46 16.80 -35.03
N PRO A 18 36.91 15.89 -35.93
CA PRO A 18 36.32 14.55 -36.10
C PRO A 18 37.30 13.37 -35.90
N PHE A 19 36.76 12.15 -35.84
CA PHE A 19 37.45 10.87 -36.06
C PHE A 19 36.48 10.00 -36.90
N GLY A 20 36.80 9.29 -37.98
CA GLY A 20 38.07 8.78 -38.52
C GLY A 20 37.85 7.29 -38.84
N PHE A 21 37.54 6.96 -40.11
CA PHE A 21 37.25 5.60 -40.60
C PHE A 21 38.47 4.93 -41.26
N ALA A 22 38.43 3.58 -41.30
CA ALA A 22 39.04 2.60 -42.25
C ALA A 22 40.19 1.68 -41.72
N PRO A 23 40.53 0.54 -42.38
CA PRO A 23 39.69 -0.62 -42.70
C PRO A 23 40.38 -2.01 -42.50
N LEU A 24 39.69 -3.07 -42.95
CA LEU A 24 39.99 -4.52 -42.99
C LEU A 24 41.42 -4.97 -43.42
N ALA A 25 41.82 -6.15 -42.94
CA ALA A 25 42.68 -7.08 -43.68
C ALA A 25 42.11 -8.52 -43.66
N LEU A 26 42.08 -9.08 -44.86
CA LEU A 26 41.54 -10.34 -45.33
C LEU A 26 42.57 -11.47 -45.15
N SER A 27 42.15 -12.71 -44.89
CA SER A 27 42.95 -13.89 -45.22
C SER A 27 42.03 -15.00 -45.72
N LEU A 28 42.28 -15.36 -46.97
CA LEU A 28 41.65 -16.38 -47.81
C LEU A 28 42.56 -17.62 -47.80
N VAL A 29 41.99 -18.83 -47.91
CA VAL A 29 42.53 -20.14 -48.40
C VAL A 29 41.66 -21.23 -47.72
N LEU A 30 41.12 -22.27 -48.34
CA LEU A 30 41.03 -22.79 -49.70
C LEU A 30 40.01 -23.96 -49.62
N ALA A 31 39.14 -24.09 -50.62
CA ALA A 31 38.11 -25.14 -50.67
C ALA A 31 38.65 -26.47 -51.22
N ILE A 32 38.21 -27.60 -50.64
CA ILE A 32 38.29 -28.96 -51.24
C ILE A 32 36.94 -29.66 -51.04
N VAL A 33 36.46 -30.33 -52.09
CA VAL A 33 35.12 -30.93 -52.25
C VAL A 33 35.17 -32.46 -52.08
N LEU A 34 34.29 -32.99 -51.18
CA LEU A 34 33.53 -34.28 -51.08
C LEU A 34 34.18 -35.64 -51.48
N PRO A 35 33.82 -36.82 -50.88
CA PRO A 35 32.45 -37.22 -50.47
C PRO A 35 32.28 -38.07 -49.18
N GLY A 36 31.06 -38.01 -48.62
CA GLY A 36 30.30 -39.12 -47.99
C GLY A 36 30.92 -39.99 -46.88
N CYS A 37 30.42 -39.83 -45.65
CA CYS A 37 29.84 -40.88 -44.79
C CYS A 37 29.34 -40.22 -43.49
N GLY A 38 28.06 -40.41 -43.15
CA GLY A 38 27.46 -39.85 -41.94
C GLY A 38 28.02 -40.47 -40.66
N PRO A 39 28.14 -39.67 -39.59
CA PRO A 39 27.52 -40.08 -38.33
C PRO A 39 26.80 -38.91 -37.62
N GLN A 40 25.83 -39.33 -36.81
CA GLN A 40 24.99 -38.62 -35.81
C GLN A 40 25.42 -37.20 -35.39
N PRO A 41 24.49 -36.22 -35.31
CA PRO A 41 24.80 -34.90 -34.76
C PRO A 41 25.04 -34.99 -33.24
N GLN A 42 26.25 -34.62 -32.87
CA GLN A 42 26.65 -34.20 -31.53
C GLN A 42 25.97 -32.85 -31.24
N GLU A 43 25.20 -32.78 -30.15
CA GLU A 43 24.51 -31.58 -29.71
C GLU A 43 25.51 -30.46 -29.38
N THR A 44 25.41 -29.36 -30.13
CA THR A 44 26.00 -28.07 -29.76
C THR A 44 25.09 -27.44 -28.70
N PRO A 45 25.60 -26.91 -27.58
CA PRO A 45 24.77 -26.27 -26.57
C PRO A 45 24.20 -24.98 -27.14
N THR A 46 22.95 -25.03 -27.63
CA THR A 46 22.15 -23.85 -27.89
C THR A 46 21.91 -23.13 -26.57
N ALA A 47 22.25 -21.84 -26.55
CA ALA A 47 21.89 -20.93 -25.48
C ALA A 47 20.41 -21.12 -25.11
N VAL A 48 20.19 -21.51 -23.86
CA VAL A 48 18.86 -21.52 -23.25
C VAL A 48 18.38 -20.08 -23.29
N LYS A 49 17.40 -19.79 -24.15
CA LYS A 49 16.52 -18.65 -23.93
C LYS A 49 15.77 -18.98 -22.64
N ASN A 50 16.15 -18.33 -21.54
CA ASN A 50 15.25 -18.22 -20.42
C ASN A 50 14.06 -17.40 -20.92
N GLU A 51 12.98 -18.09 -21.26
CA GLU A 51 11.67 -17.46 -21.33
C GLU A 51 11.32 -17.09 -19.88
N ASP A 52 11.66 -15.85 -19.51
CA ASP A 52 11.10 -15.17 -18.36
C ASP A 52 9.59 -15.10 -18.55
N ALA A 53 8.88 -16.13 -18.10
CA ALA A 53 7.44 -16.11 -18.07
C ALA A 53 7.00 -14.90 -17.23
N ALA A 54 6.31 -13.97 -17.88
CA ALA A 54 5.36 -13.12 -17.21
C ALA A 54 4.39 -14.03 -16.42
N PRO A 55 3.80 -13.57 -15.29
CA PRO A 55 2.73 -14.32 -14.66
C PRO A 55 1.71 -14.68 -15.75
N ALA A 56 1.27 -15.93 -15.76
CA ALA A 56 0.30 -16.41 -16.73
C ALA A 56 -0.89 -15.45 -16.73
N LYS A 57 -1.40 -15.10 -17.93
CA LYS A 57 -2.72 -14.44 -18.03
C LYS A 57 -3.66 -15.24 -17.14
N ALA A 58 -4.39 -14.56 -16.27
CA ALA A 58 -5.54 -15.18 -15.67
C ALA A 58 -6.40 -15.69 -16.85
N ASP A 59 -6.58 -16.99 -16.96
CA ASP A 59 -7.76 -17.49 -17.66
C ASP A 59 -8.97 -16.76 -17.05
N ASP A 60 -10.06 -16.60 -17.79
CA ASP A 60 -11.37 -16.16 -17.25
C ASP A 60 -11.91 -17.08 -16.12
N ALA A 61 -11.07 -17.95 -15.54
CA ALA A 61 -11.28 -18.64 -14.29
C ALA A 61 -11.59 -17.62 -13.20
N LEU A 62 -12.88 -17.59 -12.84
CA LEU A 62 -13.42 -16.80 -11.74
C LEU A 62 -12.58 -16.97 -10.47
N CYS A 63 -12.07 -15.87 -9.94
CA CYS A 63 -11.39 -15.84 -8.65
C CYS A 63 -12.40 -16.15 -7.53
N GLN A 64 -12.34 -17.38 -7.02
CA GLN A 64 -13.36 -17.90 -6.09
C GLN A 64 -13.12 -17.42 -4.66
N ALA A 65 -14.21 -17.18 -3.94
CA ALA A 65 -14.21 -17.08 -2.49
C ALA A 65 -14.78 -18.35 -1.85
N SER A 66 -14.40 -18.63 -0.60
CA SER A 66 -14.91 -19.79 0.14
C SER A 66 -15.58 -19.37 1.44
N MET A 67 -16.75 -19.96 1.73
CA MET A 67 -17.45 -19.74 3.01
C MET A 67 -16.60 -20.17 4.22
N SER A 68 -15.68 -21.12 4.03
CA SER A 68 -14.75 -21.54 5.08
C SER A 68 -13.91 -20.38 5.61
N TRP A 69 -13.59 -19.37 4.79
CA TRP A 69 -12.81 -18.21 5.25
C TRP A 69 -13.56 -17.34 6.26
N ILE A 70 -14.88 -17.50 6.35
CA ILE A 70 -15.76 -16.78 7.29
C ILE A 70 -16.08 -17.68 8.48
N THR A 71 -16.41 -18.95 8.24
CA THR A 71 -16.87 -19.87 9.30
C THR A 71 -15.74 -20.54 10.09
N ASP A 72 -14.57 -20.71 9.46
CA ASP A 72 -13.35 -21.25 10.06
C ASP A 72 -12.12 -20.53 9.49
N PRO A 73 -11.94 -19.24 9.81
CA PRO A 73 -10.92 -18.41 9.20
C PRO A 73 -9.50 -18.89 9.52
N THR A 74 -8.65 -19.00 8.48
CA THR A 74 -7.24 -19.41 8.62
C THR A 74 -6.31 -18.35 8.06
N MET A 75 -5.10 -18.28 8.62
CA MET A 75 -4.00 -17.46 8.10
C MET A 75 -3.06 -18.35 7.27
N PRO A 76 -3.17 -18.35 5.93
CA PRO A 76 -2.29 -19.16 5.09
C PRO A 76 -0.82 -18.73 5.26
N SER A 77 0.09 -19.69 5.31
CA SER A 77 1.52 -19.43 5.53
C SER A 77 2.26 -18.90 4.29
N GLU A 78 1.68 -19.09 3.11
CA GLU A 78 2.27 -18.68 1.83
C GLU A 78 1.16 -18.46 0.78
N VAL A 79 1.47 -17.67 -0.25
CA VAL A 79 0.63 -17.54 -1.45
C VAL A 79 0.63 -18.88 -2.21
N ALA A 80 -0.48 -19.21 -2.87
CA ALA A 80 -0.54 -20.44 -3.67
C ALA A 80 0.55 -20.44 -4.74
N ALA A 81 1.13 -21.62 -5.02
CA ALA A 81 2.35 -21.74 -5.82
C ALA A 81 2.24 -21.27 -7.27
N THR A 82 1.02 -21.05 -7.77
CA THR A 82 0.74 -20.47 -9.08
C THR A 82 0.99 -18.95 -9.14
N GLU A 83 0.97 -18.26 -7.98
CA GLU A 83 1.28 -16.83 -7.83
C GLU A 83 0.56 -15.93 -8.85
N THR A 84 -0.69 -16.27 -9.17
CA THR A 84 -1.59 -15.42 -9.97
C THR A 84 -2.09 -14.24 -9.14
N PHE A 85 -2.60 -13.19 -9.79
CA PHE A 85 -3.28 -12.09 -9.07
C PHE A 85 -4.35 -12.61 -8.11
N CYS A 86 -5.14 -13.59 -8.55
CA CYS A 86 -6.16 -14.21 -7.70
C CYS A 86 -5.54 -14.82 -6.43
N ASP A 87 -4.42 -15.53 -6.54
CA ASP A 87 -3.78 -16.17 -5.37
C ASP A 87 -3.35 -15.15 -4.31
N PHE A 88 -2.77 -14.00 -4.72
CA PHE A 88 -2.40 -12.93 -3.79
C PHE A 88 -3.62 -12.27 -3.13
N TYR A 89 -4.70 -12.07 -3.88
CA TYR A 89 -5.91 -11.47 -3.35
C TYR A 89 -6.71 -12.44 -2.46
N GLN A 90 -6.74 -13.72 -2.78
CA GLN A 90 -7.29 -14.76 -1.90
C GLN A 90 -6.47 -14.87 -0.60
N PHE A 91 -5.13 -14.83 -0.70
CA PHE A 91 -4.25 -14.80 0.47
C PHE A 91 -4.59 -13.61 1.37
N SER A 92 -4.67 -12.41 0.78
CA SER A 92 -4.96 -11.16 1.51
C SER A 92 -6.35 -11.15 2.15
N TRP A 93 -7.39 -11.64 1.45
CA TRP A 93 -8.74 -11.78 2.00
C TRP A 93 -8.82 -12.79 3.15
N GLN A 94 -8.14 -13.94 3.03
CA GLN A 94 -8.09 -14.94 4.11
C GLN A 94 -7.44 -14.37 5.37
N TRP A 95 -6.30 -13.67 5.22
CA TRP A 95 -5.64 -12.99 6.33
C TRP A 95 -6.52 -11.91 6.94
N PHE A 96 -7.18 -11.07 6.14
CA PHE A 96 -8.10 -10.06 6.65
C PHE A 96 -9.24 -10.70 7.45
N LEU A 97 -9.97 -11.65 6.87
CA LEU A 97 -11.08 -12.34 7.53
C LEU A 97 -10.65 -13.06 8.81
N ALA A 98 -9.46 -13.66 8.83
CA ALA A 98 -8.91 -14.27 10.03
C ALA A 98 -8.62 -13.22 11.12
N GLN A 99 -8.00 -12.10 10.77
CA GLN A 99 -7.67 -11.03 11.71
C GLN A 99 -8.92 -10.31 12.24
N VAL A 100 -9.99 -10.21 11.44
CA VAL A 100 -11.22 -9.55 11.86
C VAL A 100 -12.28 -10.49 12.46
N SER A 101 -11.98 -11.78 12.54
CA SER A 101 -12.82 -12.77 13.21
C SER A 101 -12.85 -12.58 14.73
N PRO A 102 -13.87 -13.07 15.45
CA PRO A 102 -13.88 -13.04 16.91
C PRO A 102 -12.65 -13.74 17.52
N ALA A 103 -11.95 -13.07 18.42
CA ALA A 103 -10.78 -13.64 19.11
C ALA A 103 -11.15 -14.82 20.03
N ILE A 104 -12.38 -14.80 20.58
CA ILE A 104 -12.88 -15.83 21.48
C ILE A 104 -14.25 -16.28 20.95
N ALA A 105 -14.35 -17.52 20.48
CA ALA A 105 -15.59 -18.07 19.94
C ALA A 105 -16.77 -18.02 20.94
N ALA A 106 -16.49 -18.15 22.25
CA ALA A 106 -17.49 -18.04 23.30
C ALA A 106 -17.95 -16.59 23.59
N ASN A 107 -17.27 -15.58 23.03
CA ASN A 107 -17.62 -14.16 23.13
C ASN A 107 -17.52 -13.49 21.75
N PRO A 108 -18.43 -13.82 20.81
CA PRO A 108 -18.36 -13.37 19.42
C PRO A 108 -18.48 -11.85 19.24
N SER A 109 -19.08 -11.16 20.20
CA SER A 109 -19.21 -9.69 20.25
C SER A 109 -18.01 -9.00 20.91
N GLY A 110 -17.01 -9.77 21.35
CA GLY A 110 -15.84 -9.28 22.06
C GLY A 110 -14.77 -8.68 21.14
N GLU A 111 -13.51 -8.92 21.49
CA GLU A 111 -12.36 -8.52 20.69
C GLU A 111 -12.25 -9.34 19.40
N ARG A 112 -11.68 -8.73 18.37
CA ARG A 112 -11.25 -9.40 17.15
C ARG A 112 -9.84 -9.94 17.30
N VAL A 113 -9.45 -10.91 16.48
CA VAL A 113 -8.10 -11.47 16.50
C VAL A 113 -7.03 -10.38 16.37
N PHE A 114 -7.24 -9.37 15.53
CA PHE A 114 -6.26 -8.30 15.37
C PHE A 114 -5.99 -7.52 16.66
N GLU A 115 -7.01 -7.36 17.50
CA GLU A 115 -6.91 -6.66 18.79
C GLU A 115 -6.14 -7.48 19.83
N SER A 116 -5.95 -8.79 19.61
CA SER A 116 -5.13 -9.65 20.47
C SER A 116 -3.63 -9.60 20.15
N ASN A 117 -3.25 -9.04 19.01
CA ASN A 117 -1.85 -8.83 18.65
C ASN A 117 -1.21 -7.72 19.50
N ARG A 118 0.13 -7.61 19.43
CA ARG A 118 0.86 -6.56 20.14
C ARG A 118 0.51 -5.21 19.52
N LEU A 119 0.27 -4.23 20.36
CA LEU A 119 -0.07 -2.87 19.98
C LEU A 119 1.19 -2.02 20.04
N TYR A 120 1.49 -1.31 18.95
CA TYR A 120 2.61 -0.40 18.86
C TYR A 120 2.37 0.85 19.72
N ASP A 121 3.36 1.25 20.51
CA ASP A 121 3.31 2.45 21.34
C ASP A 121 4.26 3.50 20.74
N PRO A 122 3.73 4.56 20.11
CA PRO A 122 4.56 5.57 19.46
C PRO A 122 5.46 6.33 20.42
N SER A 123 5.18 6.30 21.74
CA SER A 123 5.98 6.96 22.78
C SER A 123 7.25 6.18 23.15
N VAL A 124 7.35 4.91 22.76
CA VAL A 124 8.55 4.09 23.00
C VAL A 124 9.62 4.45 21.97
N ALA A 125 10.79 4.85 22.47
CA ALA A 125 11.90 5.29 21.61
C ALA A 125 12.66 4.14 20.94
N SER A 126 12.78 2.98 21.60
CA SER A 126 13.37 1.74 21.06
C SER A 126 13.12 0.57 22.00
N GLY A 127 13.27 -0.66 21.49
CA GLY A 127 13.23 -1.87 22.30
C GLY A 127 11.85 -2.30 22.79
N GLN A 128 10.76 -1.87 22.14
CA GLN A 128 9.39 -2.24 22.55
C GLN A 128 9.20 -3.77 22.59
N CYS A 129 9.87 -4.54 21.73
CA CYS A 129 9.79 -5.99 21.74
C CYS A 129 10.27 -6.64 23.06
N ALA A 130 11.17 -5.97 23.79
CA ALA A 130 11.68 -6.42 25.08
C ALA A 130 10.79 -5.99 26.28
N MET A 131 9.74 -5.20 26.02
CA MET A 131 8.76 -4.80 27.04
C MET A 131 7.60 -5.81 27.11
N ASP A 132 6.81 -5.71 28.18
CA ASP A 132 5.56 -6.46 28.30
C ASP A 132 4.64 -6.14 27.12
N ALA A 133 3.98 -7.17 26.57
CA ALA A 133 3.07 -7.00 25.45
C ALA A 133 1.87 -6.12 25.86
N ILE A 134 1.63 -5.06 25.09
CA ILE A 134 0.40 -4.28 25.15
C ILE A 134 -0.55 -4.90 24.14
N THR A 135 -1.74 -5.33 24.57
CA THR A 135 -2.75 -5.92 23.69
C THR A 135 -4.16 -5.45 24.09
N GLY A 136 -5.15 -5.75 23.26
CA GLY A 136 -6.56 -5.57 23.57
C GLY A 136 -7.09 -4.16 23.33
N ARG A 137 -8.40 -4.09 23.12
CA ARG A 137 -9.15 -2.87 22.79
C ARG A 137 -9.00 -1.79 23.86
N ALA A 138 -8.96 -2.20 25.12
CA ALA A 138 -8.83 -1.29 26.26
C ALA A 138 -7.51 -0.50 26.25
N ASN A 139 -6.44 -1.05 25.68
CA ASN A 139 -5.18 -0.34 25.48
C ASN A 139 -5.14 0.40 24.16
N ALA A 140 -5.74 -0.15 23.09
CA ALA A 140 -5.83 0.49 21.77
C ALA A 140 -6.42 1.90 21.84
N VAL A 141 -7.47 2.07 22.64
CA VAL A 141 -8.13 3.38 22.82
C VAL A 141 -7.26 4.42 23.53
N ARG A 142 -6.21 4.00 24.24
CA ARG A 142 -5.27 4.89 24.93
C ARG A 142 -4.06 5.27 24.07
N LEU A 143 -3.75 4.45 23.06
CA LEU A 143 -2.64 4.64 22.12
C LEU A 143 -3.15 5.06 20.74
N LEU A 144 -4.27 5.79 20.70
CA LEU A 144 -4.72 6.45 19.47
C LEU A 144 -3.76 7.58 19.13
N SER A 145 -3.11 7.47 17.99
CA SER A 145 -2.28 8.54 17.44
C SER A 145 -3.12 9.48 16.60
N LEU A 146 -2.88 10.78 16.76
CA LEU A 146 -3.35 11.81 15.84
C LEU A 146 -2.41 11.88 14.63
N ARG A 147 -2.91 12.39 13.51
CA ARG A 147 -2.07 12.81 12.38
C ARG A 147 -1.41 14.13 12.78
N ASP A 148 -0.13 14.18 13.13
CA ASP A 148 0.58 15.40 13.48
C ASP A 148 1.66 15.77 12.43
N VAL A 149 1.89 17.07 12.25
CA VAL A 149 2.79 17.60 11.23
C VAL A 149 4.22 17.63 11.77
N LYS A 150 5.11 16.83 11.18
CA LYS A 150 6.53 16.78 11.54
C LYS A 150 7.26 18.13 11.40
N PRO A 151 8.28 18.39 12.24
CA PRO A 151 9.56 18.86 11.73
C PRO A 151 10.25 17.69 10.99
N GLN A 152 10.46 17.83 9.68
CA GLN A 152 10.99 16.84 8.75
C GLN A 152 12.07 15.89 9.36
N ASN A 153 11.88 14.57 9.19
CA ASN A 153 12.80 13.41 9.43
C ASN A 153 12.32 12.29 10.38
N PHE A 154 11.02 12.13 10.66
CA PHE A 154 10.50 10.91 11.29
C PHE A 154 9.92 9.97 10.22
N GLU A 155 10.01 8.65 10.37
CA GLU A 155 9.46 7.66 9.41
C GLU A 155 8.29 6.85 10.01
N ASP A 156 7.94 7.04 11.29
CA ASP A 156 6.92 6.20 11.97
C ASP A 156 5.50 6.81 11.95
N GLU A 157 5.30 7.89 11.21
CA GLU A 157 4.01 8.58 11.02
C GLU A 157 3.53 8.37 9.57
N GLN A 158 2.25 8.65 9.28
CA GLN A 158 1.61 8.50 7.95
C GLN A 158 2.45 9.12 6.81
N ALA A 159 2.22 8.63 5.58
CA ALA A 159 3.10 8.83 4.41
C ALA A 159 3.61 10.28 4.20
N ASP A 160 2.80 11.31 4.44
CA ASP A 160 3.17 12.72 4.27
C ASP A 160 3.03 13.60 5.54
N GLY A 161 2.42 13.07 6.62
CA GLY A 161 2.17 13.78 7.88
C GLY A 161 1.12 14.91 7.85
N SER A 162 0.41 15.16 6.74
CA SER A 162 -0.66 16.20 6.69
C SER A 162 -1.83 15.83 7.61
N ALA A 163 -2.85 16.66 7.91
CA ALA A 163 -4.03 16.18 8.67
C ALA A 163 -5.19 15.74 7.74
N LEU A 164 -6.03 14.78 8.15
CA LEU A 164 -7.25 14.38 7.43
C LEU A 164 -8.47 14.55 8.34
N TYR A 165 -9.44 15.33 7.88
CA TYR A 165 -10.70 15.61 8.54
C TYR A 165 -11.87 15.02 7.77
N ASP A 166 -12.75 14.32 8.49
CA ASP A 166 -13.98 13.77 7.93
C ASP A 166 -15.02 14.87 7.63
N GLN A 167 -16.16 14.50 7.02
CA GLN A 167 -17.24 15.46 6.74
C GLN A 167 -17.96 16.03 7.98
N ASN A 168 -17.62 15.57 9.19
CA ASN A 168 -18.04 16.20 10.43
C ASN A 168 -16.97 17.17 10.98
N GLY A 169 -15.87 17.35 10.25
CA GLY A 169 -14.74 18.18 10.63
C GLY A 169 -13.84 17.57 11.70
N ASN A 170 -13.96 16.27 12.01
CA ASN A 170 -13.12 15.61 13.01
C ASN A 170 -11.88 14.99 12.36
N ILE A 171 -10.73 15.14 13.01
CA ILE A 171 -9.51 14.45 12.61
C ILE A 171 -9.67 12.93 12.73
N LEU A 172 -9.02 12.17 11.84
CA LEU A 172 -8.94 10.71 11.94
C LEU A 172 -7.88 10.27 12.96
N TYR A 173 -8.10 9.09 13.55
CA TYR A 173 -7.24 8.47 14.56
C TYR A 173 -6.69 7.14 14.07
N TYR A 174 -5.51 6.75 14.55
CA TYR A 174 -4.84 5.55 14.07
C TYR A 174 -4.29 4.68 15.19
N ASN A 175 -4.16 3.39 14.89
CA ASN A 175 -3.43 2.42 15.69
C ASN A 175 -2.60 1.53 14.75
N ILE A 176 -1.51 0.98 15.29
CA ILE A 176 -0.70 -0.04 14.63
C ILE A 176 -0.64 -1.26 15.56
N TRP A 177 -0.92 -2.44 15.02
CA TRP A 177 -0.69 -3.73 15.66
C TRP A 177 0.36 -4.50 14.89
N TYR A 178 1.07 -5.35 15.60
CA TYR A 178 2.10 -6.20 15.05
C TYR A 178 2.10 -7.57 15.74
N SER A 179 2.49 -8.58 14.98
CA SER A 179 2.55 -9.96 15.47
C SER A 179 3.65 -10.15 16.52
N GLN A 180 3.53 -11.17 17.38
CA GLN A 180 4.64 -11.57 18.25
C GLN A 180 5.87 -12.03 17.44
N ALA A 181 5.65 -12.71 16.31
CA ALA A 181 6.71 -13.20 15.44
C ALA A 181 7.65 -12.09 14.97
N GLU A 182 7.15 -10.87 14.79
CA GLU A 182 8.00 -9.74 14.39
C GLU A 182 9.11 -9.48 15.42
N CYS A 183 8.84 -9.69 16.71
CA CYS A 183 9.85 -9.56 17.75
C CYS A 183 10.90 -10.67 17.77
N ASP A 184 10.66 -11.77 17.06
CA ASP A 184 11.60 -12.87 16.88
C ASP A 184 12.46 -12.69 15.61
N SER A 185 12.25 -11.59 14.88
CA SER A 185 13.00 -11.25 13.67
C SER A 185 14.46 -10.90 13.97
N THR A 186 15.30 -11.06 12.96
CA THR A 186 16.74 -10.77 13.06
C THR A 186 17.19 -9.91 11.90
N SER A 187 18.45 -9.44 11.92
CA SER A 187 18.99 -8.65 10.81
C SER A 187 18.98 -9.37 9.46
N SER A 188 18.78 -10.69 9.42
CA SER A 188 18.63 -11.44 8.17
C SER A 188 17.21 -11.44 7.60
N GLY A 189 16.22 -10.92 8.32
CA GLY A 189 14.82 -10.85 7.88
C GLY A 189 13.81 -11.16 8.97
N PHE A 190 12.54 -11.01 8.61
CA PHE A 190 11.42 -11.26 9.49
C PHE A 190 11.21 -12.75 9.79
N ALA A 191 10.67 -13.05 10.97
CA ALA A 191 10.33 -14.41 11.34
C ALA A 191 9.00 -14.86 10.69
N PRO A 192 8.81 -16.18 10.45
CA PRO A 192 7.53 -16.71 9.98
C PRO A 192 6.35 -16.32 10.88
N GLY A 193 5.26 -15.87 10.24
CA GLY A 193 4.10 -15.33 10.93
C GLY A 193 4.16 -13.83 11.21
N THR A 194 5.22 -13.15 10.76
CA THR A 194 5.30 -11.69 10.85
C THR A 194 4.18 -11.03 10.06
N MET A 195 3.49 -10.11 10.73
CA MET A 195 2.40 -9.32 10.18
C MET A 195 2.33 -7.99 10.92
N GLU A 196 1.97 -6.95 10.16
CA GLU A 196 1.62 -5.62 10.66
C GLU A 196 0.21 -5.23 10.18
N ILE A 197 -0.54 -4.58 11.07
CA ILE A 197 -1.84 -3.99 10.78
C ILE A 197 -1.80 -2.53 11.19
N LYS A 198 -2.20 -1.65 10.28
CA LYS A 198 -2.45 -0.25 10.59
C LYS A 198 -3.90 0.03 10.30
N VAL A 199 -4.61 0.70 11.21
CA VAL A 199 -6.01 1.04 10.95
C VAL A 199 -6.29 2.52 11.22
N ALA A 200 -7.34 3.01 10.57
CA ALA A 200 -7.84 4.36 10.69
C ALA A 200 -9.27 4.37 11.21
N TRP A 201 -9.57 5.32 12.10
CA TRP A 201 -10.84 5.48 12.78
C TRP A 201 -11.38 6.90 12.59
N LYS A 202 -12.70 7.01 12.39
CA LYS A 202 -13.43 8.28 12.44
C LYS A 202 -14.35 8.31 13.66
N ILE A 203 -14.69 9.51 14.14
CA ILE A 203 -15.75 9.68 15.14
C ILE A 203 -17.11 9.49 14.45
N LEU A 204 -17.99 8.67 15.03
CA LEU A 204 -19.36 8.52 14.57
C LEU A 204 -20.26 9.48 15.39
N PRO A 205 -20.93 10.45 14.75
CA PRO A 205 -21.80 11.40 15.46
C PRO A 205 -23.09 10.75 15.99
N LYS A 206 -23.44 9.58 15.44
CA LYS A 206 -24.57 8.74 15.84
C LYS A 206 -24.19 7.27 15.60
N PRO A 207 -24.83 6.31 16.29
CA PRO A 207 -24.63 4.90 15.99
C PRO A 207 -24.91 4.61 14.51
N ASP A 208 -23.99 3.89 13.89
CA ASP A 208 -24.10 3.43 12.51
C ASP A 208 -23.63 1.97 12.44
N PRO A 209 -24.55 1.01 12.20
CA PRO A 209 -24.23 -0.41 12.21
C PRO A 209 -23.41 -0.85 10.99
N THR A 210 -23.18 0.02 10.01
CA THR A 210 -22.35 -0.30 8.84
C THR A 210 -20.85 -0.34 9.18
N PHE A 211 -20.45 0.36 10.24
CA PHE A 211 -19.05 0.40 10.68
C PHE A 211 -18.77 -0.66 11.75
N PHE A 212 -17.58 -1.24 11.71
CA PHE A 212 -17.01 -1.89 12.89
C PHE A 212 -16.62 -0.81 13.90
N THR A 213 -17.06 -0.94 15.16
CA THR A 213 -16.97 0.16 16.15
C THR A 213 -16.23 -0.21 17.42
N MET A 214 -15.67 0.82 18.05
CA MET A 214 -15.17 0.76 19.43
C MET A 214 -15.50 2.04 20.19
N GLN A 215 -15.66 1.94 21.52
CA GLN A 215 -15.78 3.10 22.40
C GLN A 215 -14.40 3.57 22.84
N ALA A 216 -14.10 4.86 22.69
CA ALA A 216 -12.82 5.44 23.10
C ALA A 216 -13.00 6.77 23.84
N THR A 217 -12.16 7.03 24.85
CA THR A 217 -12.00 8.38 25.41
C THR A 217 -10.79 9.01 24.77
N LEU A 218 -11.02 9.99 23.90
CA LEU A 218 -9.97 10.63 23.11
C LEU A 218 -9.04 11.51 23.99
N PRO A 219 -7.79 11.75 23.57
CA PRO A 219 -6.89 12.67 24.26
C PRO A 219 -7.56 14.03 24.53
N GLY A 220 -7.52 14.49 25.79
CA GLY A 220 -8.16 15.74 26.22
C GLY A 220 -9.68 15.68 26.42
N GLY A 221 -10.33 14.58 26.05
CA GLY A 221 -11.75 14.32 26.29
C GLY A 221 -12.04 13.70 27.65
N THR A 222 -13.27 13.90 28.15
CA THR A 222 -13.76 13.25 29.39
C THR A 222 -14.94 12.31 29.15
N GLN A 223 -15.52 12.35 27.95
CA GLN A 223 -16.65 11.51 27.57
C GLN A 223 -16.22 10.52 26.48
N PRO A 224 -16.69 9.27 26.55
CA PRO A 224 -16.42 8.31 25.50
C PRO A 224 -17.15 8.70 24.22
N VAL A 225 -16.48 8.54 23.08
CA VAL A 225 -17.07 8.63 21.75
C VAL A 225 -17.11 7.25 21.10
N THR A 226 -17.97 7.09 20.09
CA THR A 226 -17.96 5.91 19.23
C THR A 226 -17.06 6.17 18.04
N LEU A 227 -16.07 5.30 17.85
CA LEU A 227 -15.21 5.29 16.68
C LEU A 227 -15.70 4.24 15.68
N GLY A 228 -15.65 4.56 14.39
CA GLY A 228 -15.92 3.65 13.28
C GLY A 228 -14.66 3.42 12.45
N LEU A 229 -14.35 2.16 12.17
CA LEU A 229 -13.20 1.76 11.36
C LEU A 229 -13.42 2.19 9.90
N VAL A 230 -12.47 2.94 9.34
CA VAL A 230 -12.56 3.46 7.96
C VAL A 230 -11.49 2.92 7.05
N GLY A 231 -10.31 2.57 7.56
CA GLY A 231 -9.22 2.02 6.75
C GLY A 231 -8.45 0.94 7.49
N PHE A 232 -7.95 -0.05 6.77
CA PHE A 232 -7.23 -1.19 7.31
C PHE A 232 -6.13 -1.61 6.34
N HIS A 233 -4.88 -1.43 6.75
CA HIS A 233 -3.73 -2.03 6.10
C HIS A 233 -3.39 -3.33 6.78
N LEU A 234 -3.02 -4.30 5.96
CA LEU A 234 -2.59 -5.62 6.38
C LEU A 234 -1.36 -5.99 5.58
N VAL A 235 -0.24 -6.15 6.27
CA VAL A 235 1.05 -6.40 5.66
C VAL A 235 1.59 -7.71 6.20
N ASN A 236 1.85 -8.67 5.32
CA ASN A 236 2.20 -10.04 5.71
C ASN A 236 3.54 -10.44 5.12
N TRP A 237 4.45 -10.92 5.97
CA TRP A 237 5.68 -11.55 5.50
C TRP A 237 5.44 -13.03 5.17
N THR A 238 6.04 -13.50 4.07
CA THR A 238 6.14 -14.94 3.78
C THR A 238 7.55 -15.30 3.34
N SER A 239 7.85 -16.60 3.30
CA SER A 239 9.18 -17.09 2.92
C SER A 239 9.55 -16.76 1.47
N LYS A 240 8.55 -16.65 0.59
CA LYS A 240 8.74 -16.27 -0.82
C LYS A 240 8.56 -14.78 -1.08
N HIS A 241 7.86 -14.08 -0.19
CA HIS A 241 7.61 -12.64 -0.27
C HIS A 241 8.20 -11.89 0.93
N PRO A 242 9.54 -11.81 1.02
CA PRO A 242 10.22 -11.11 2.10
C PRO A 242 10.09 -9.59 2.04
N GLU A 243 9.67 -9.03 0.89
CA GLU A 243 9.21 -7.66 0.71
C GLU A 243 7.89 -7.35 1.42
N MET A 244 7.25 -8.40 1.96
CA MET A 244 5.89 -8.44 2.48
C MET A 244 4.83 -8.19 1.40
N ILE A 245 3.65 -8.74 1.62
CA ILE A 245 2.47 -8.51 0.77
C ILE A 245 1.67 -7.40 1.44
N TRP A 246 1.50 -6.27 0.75
CA TRP A 246 0.90 -5.04 1.27
C TRP A 246 -0.54 -4.95 0.79
N ALA A 247 -1.52 -5.28 1.63
CA ALA A 247 -2.93 -5.24 1.27
C ALA A 247 -3.68 -4.09 1.96
N THR A 248 -4.61 -3.49 1.22
CA THR A 248 -5.42 -2.36 1.69
C THR A 248 -6.90 -2.69 1.61
N PHE A 249 -7.60 -2.48 2.73
CA PHE A 249 -9.06 -2.57 2.84
C PHE A 249 -9.63 -1.26 3.37
N GLU A 250 -10.85 -0.94 2.94
CA GLU A 250 -11.53 0.30 3.31
C GLU A 250 -13.02 0.11 3.49
N HIS A 251 -13.63 0.99 4.28
CA HIS A 251 -15.08 1.11 4.30
C HIS A 251 -15.57 1.68 2.96
N LYS A 252 -16.59 1.05 2.36
CA LYS A 252 -17.12 1.41 1.02
C LYS A 252 -17.64 2.84 0.91
N SER A 253 -17.96 3.48 2.03
CA SER A 253 -18.44 4.87 2.08
C SER A 253 -17.33 5.90 2.37
N ASN A 254 -16.05 5.56 2.23
CA ASN A 254 -14.96 6.50 2.48
C ASN A 254 -14.99 7.71 1.53
N ALA A 255 -14.73 7.48 0.24
CA ALA A 255 -14.61 8.52 -0.76
C ALA A 255 -15.08 8.03 -2.14
N PRO A 256 -15.67 8.93 -2.97
CA PRO A 256 -15.99 8.62 -4.36
C PRO A 256 -14.73 8.50 -5.22
N LEU A 257 -14.86 7.87 -6.38
CA LEU A 257 -13.87 7.90 -7.45
C LEU A 257 -13.84 9.28 -8.11
N CYS A 258 -12.63 9.78 -8.38
CA CYS A 258 -12.45 11.07 -9.05
C CYS A 258 -13.01 11.11 -10.48
N ASP A 259 -13.24 9.96 -11.10
CA ASP A 259 -13.81 9.83 -12.44
C ASP A 259 -15.33 10.04 -12.49
N GLY A 260 -15.99 10.14 -11.32
CA GLY A 260 -17.43 10.35 -11.19
C GLY A 260 -18.29 9.09 -11.32
N SER A 261 -17.70 7.90 -11.36
CA SER A 261 -18.43 6.63 -11.56
C SER A 261 -19.03 6.03 -10.28
N SER A 262 -18.66 6.53 -9.10
CA SER A 262 -19.16 5.99 -7.83
C SER A 262 -20.65 6.25 -7.61
N VAL A 263 -21.33 5.24 -7.06
CA VAL A 263 -22.69 5.39 -6.53
C VAL A 263 -22.61 5.97 -5.12
N THR A 264 -23.26 7.12 -4.90
CA THR A 264 -23.29 7.76 -3.58
C THR A 264 -24.01 6.87 -2.55
N PRO A 265 -23.37 6.53 -1.41
CA PRO A 265 -24.01 5.81 -0.32
C PRO A 265 -25.21 6.58 0.24
N SER A 266 -26.22 5.87 0.73
CA SER A 266 -27.42 6.50 1.33
C SER A 266 -27.11 7.36 2.56
N SER A 267 -26.04 7.04 3.28
CA SER A 267 -25.50 7.80 4.42
C SER A 267 -24.61 8.97 4.03
N GLY A 268 -24.32 9.15 2.74
CA GLY A 268 -23.27 10.04 2.23
C GLY A 268 -21.86 9.44 2.40
N TRP A 269 -20.87 10.16 1.87
CA TRP A 269 -19.45 9.81 1.97
C TRP A 269 -18.84 10.30 3.29
N SER A 270 -17.86 9.57 3.82
CA SER A 270 -17.14 9.95 5.04
C SER A 270 -16.15 11.08 4.80
N LEU A 271 -15.57 11.17 3.60
CA LEU A 271 -14.47 12.07 3.25
C LEU A 271 -14.78 13.01 2.08
N ALA A 272 -16.03 13.05 1.58
CA ALA A 272 -16.46 13.98 0.56
C ALA A 272 -17.87 14.50 0.84
N SER A 273 -18.13 15.78 0.57
CA SER A 273 -19.47 16.33 0.72
C SER A 273 -20.39 15.80 -0.39
N ASN A 274 -21.70 15.89 -0.18
CA ASN A 274 -22.67 15.50 -1.20
C ASN A 274 -22.55 16.37 -2.46
N GLU A 275 -22.26 17.66 -2.30
CA GLU A 275 -22.06 18.62 -3.40
C GLU A 275 -20.79 18.29 -4.19
N ALA A 276 -19.71 17.92 -3.48
CA ALA A 276 -18.45 17.52 -4.09
C ALA A 276 -18.62 16.24 -4.92
N ALA A 277 -19.23 15.20 -4.31
CA ALA A 277 -19.53 13.95 -4.99
C ALA A 277 -20.50 14.15 -6.18
N GLN A 278 -21.50 15.01 -6.02
CA GLN A 278 -22.42 15.37 -7.11
C GLN A 278 -21.67 16.05 -8.26
N CYS A 279 -20.72 16.95 -7.97
CA CYS A 279 -19.91 17.56 -9.00
C CYS A 279 -19.15 16.52 -9.83
N LEU A 280 -18.51 15.54 -9.17
CA LEU A 280 -17.81 14.45 -9.86
C LEU A 280 -18.75 13.68 -10.78
N SER A 281 -19.92 13.25 -10.28
CA SER A 281 -20.90 12.50 -11.06
C SER A 281 -21.51 13.29 -12.23
N ALA A 282 -21.62 14.61 -12.09
CA ALA A 282 -22.15 15.50 -13.13
C ALA A 282 -21.09 15.85 -14.19
N ASN A 283 -19.80 15.68 -13.88
CA ASN A 283 -18.68 15.99 -14.75
C ASN A 283 -17.72 14.79 -14.84
N PRO A 284 -18.20 13.62 -15.34
CA PRO A 284 -17.39 12.42 -15.34
C PRO A 284 -16.14 12.60 -16.20
N GLN A 285 -15.01 12.06 -15.72
CA GLN A 285 -13.73 12.06 -16.43
C GLN A 285 -13.19 10.62 -16.42
N PRO A 286 -13.64 9.77 -17.36
CA PRO A 286 -13.29 8.36 -17.37
C PRO A 286 -11.78 8.14 -17.45
N GLY A 287 -11.31 7.14 -16.70
CA GLY A 287 -9.88 6.86 -16.55
C GLY A 287 -9.39 7.23 -15.15
N ALA A 288 -8.15 6.88 -14.84
CA ALA A 288 -7.60 7.17 -13.54
C ALA A 288 -6.77 8.46 -13.55
N GLY A 289 -6.84 9.23 -12.45
CA GLY A 289 -6.19 10.54 -12.34
C GLY A 289 -7.04 11.59 -11.60
N PRO A 290 -6.67 12.88 -11.67
CA PRO A 290 -7.36 13.95 -10.96
C PRO A 290 -8.77 14.21 -11.51
N PRO A 291 -9.67 14.82 -10.70
CA PRO A 291 -11.04 15.10 -11.12
C PRO A 291 -11.11 16.16 -12.23
N ASN A 292 -12.26 16.24 -12.90
CA ASN A 292 -12.54 17.25 -13.92
C ASN A 292 -12.36 18.67 -13.37
N SER A 293 -11.76 19.57 -14.17
CA SER A 293 -11.51 20.97 -13.78
C SER A 293 -12.78 21.77 -13.45
N ALA A 294 -13.96 21.32 -13.92
CA ALA A 294 -15.26 21.86 -13.50
C ALA A 294 -15.50 21.73 -11.98
N CYS A 295 -14.84 20.78 -11.31
CA CYS A 295 -14.92 20.55 -9.88
C CYS A 295 -13.75 21.15 -9.08
N ALA A 296 -12.91 21.99 -9.70
CA ALA A 296 -11.73 22.57 -9.07
C ALA A 296 -12.04 23.37 -7.78
N SER A 297 -13.26 23.92 -7.64
CA SER A 297 -13.68 24.66 -6.44
C SER A 297 -13.71 23.81 -5.17
N PHE A 298 -13.82 22.48 -5.30
CA PHE A 298 -13.82 21.57 -4.16
C PHE A 298 -12.40 21.27 -3.63
N ASN A 299 -11.36 21.63 -4.38
CA ASN A 299 -9.97 21.45 -3.99
C ASN A 299 -9.66 20.01 -3.51
N PHE A 300 -10.05 19.03 -4.33
CA PHE A 300 -9.94 17.62 -3.98
C PHE A 300 -8.50 17.21 -3.67
N ASN A 301 -8.35 16.33 -2.67
CA ASN A 301 -7.08 15.71 -2.28
C ASN A 301 -5.97 16.70 -1.94
N THR A 302 -6.33 17.88 -1.44
CA THR A 302 -5.37 18.90 -1.01
C THR A 302 -5.30 18.95 0.52
N PRO A 303 -4.11 18.78 1.13
CA PRO A 303 -3.93 18.91 2.57
C PRO A 303 -4.06 20.35 3.05
N ASP A 304 -4.53 20.52 4.28
CA ASP A 304 -4.37 21.77 5.02
C ASP A 304 -2.91 21.94 5.47
N ALA A 305 -2.38 23.15 5.38
CA ALA A 305 -1.04 23.48 5.86
C ALA A 305 -1.07 23.99 7.31
N PHE A 306 -0.43 23.26 8.23
CA PHE A 306 -0.32 23.66 9.64
C PHE A 306 1.04 24.27 10.04
N ASN A 307 2.00 24.37 9.10
CA ASN A 307 3.27 25.10 9.30
C ASN A 307 4.06 24.76 10.59
N GLY A 308 4.00 23.50 11.04
CA GLY A 308 4.69 23.02 12.24
C GLY A 308 3.87 23.10 13.53
N ASP A 309 2.65 23.63 13.49
CA ASP A 309 1.68 23.50 14.58
C ASP A 309 1.02 22.11 14.55
N ALA A 310 0.70 21.59 15.74
CA ALA A 310 -0.11 20.38 15.83
C ALA A 310 -1.52 20.67 15.27
N PRO A 311 -2.06 19.83 14.36
CA PRO A 311 -3.38 20.04 13.81
C PRO A 311 -4.44 19.93 14.92
N PRO A 312 -5.45 20.81 14.93
CA PRO A 312 -6.50 20.76 15.93
C PRO A 312 -7.33 19.48 15.78
N PRO A 313 -7.99 18.99 16.87
CA PRO A 313 -8.90 17.84 16.78
C PRO A 313 -10.07 18.04 15.79
N THR A 314 -10.39 19.30 15.47
CA THR A 314 -11.42 19.66 14.50
C THR A 314 -10.96 20.76 13.55
N ASN A 315 -11.29 20.65 12.27
CA ASN A 315 -11.04 21.68 11.24
C ASN A 315 -12.10 21.61 10.13
N THR A 316 -11.92 22.42 9.07
CA THR A 316 -12.67 22.29 7.82
C THR A 316 -12.49 20.88 7.25
N ALA A 317 -13.60 20.26 6.86
CA ALA A 317 -13.59 18.93 6.25
C ALA A 317 -12.83 18.94 4.93
N ASN A 318 -11.95 17.95 4.71
CA ASN A 318 -11.31 17.76 3.42
C ASN A 318 -12.33 17.26 2.38
N GLN A 319 -12.04 17.48 1.09
CA GLN A 319 -12.78 16.86 0.00
C GLN A 319 -11.87 15.82 -0.64
N ILE A 320 -12.18 14.55 -0.47
CA ILE A 320 -11.33 13.44 -0.91
C ILE A 320 -12.02 12.68 -2.04
N CYS A 321 -11.26 12.34 -3.08
CA CYS A 321 -11.68 11.36 -4.08
C CYS A 321 -10.51 10.41 -4.39
N ARG A 322 -10.83 9.17 -4.74
CA ARG A 322 -9.85 8.16 -5.15
C ARG A 322 -9.55 8.29 -6.63
N GLN A 323 -8.29 8.52 -6.99
CA GLN A 323 -7.87 8.65 -8.40
C GLN A 323 -7.86 7.31 -9.14
N PHE A 324 -7.50 6.21 -8.45
CA PHE A 324 -7.34 4.88 -9.03
C PHE A 324 -8.18 3.86 -8.24
N ALA A 325 -9.30 3.41 -8.82
CA ALA A 325 -10.29 2.57 -8.12
C ALA A 325 -9.68 1.37 -7.38
N ASN A 326 -8.77 0.67 -8.05
CA ASN A 326 -8.07 -0.49 -7.50
C ASN A 326 -6.55 -0.35 -7.59
N GLY A 327 -6.08 0.90 -7.44
CA GLY A 327 -4.66 1.25 -7.45
C GLY A 327 -3.96 0.90 -8.76
N ASN A 328 -4.59 1.11 -9.91
CA ASN A 328 -3.96 0.95 -11.23
C ASN A 328 -4.68 1.79 -12.29
N GLN A 329 -3.93 2.22 -13.30
CA GLN A 329 -4.48 2.64 -14.60
C GLN A 329 -5.01 1.43 -15.40
N PRO A 330 -6.03 1.60 -16.25
CA PRO A 330 -6.42 0.56 -17.21
C PRO A 330 -5.29 0.15 -18.15
N GLY A 331 -5.25 -1.11 -18.55
CA GLY A 331 -4.30 -1.64 -19.54
C GLY A 331 -3.17 -2.48 -18.94
N VAL A 332 -2.02 -2.52 -19.61
CA VAL A 332 -0.83 -3.25 -19.14
C VAL A 332 0.24 -2.24 -18.81
N ALA A 333 0.80 -2.32 -17.60
CA ALA A 333 1.92 -1.48 -17.19
C ALA A 333 3.19 -1.80 -17.97
N VAL A 334 4.12 -0.86 -18.07
CA VAL A 334 5.35 -1.02 -18.87
C VAL A 334 6.27 -2.16 -18.40
N ASN A 335 6.13 -2.60 -17.14
CA ASN A 335 6.86 -3.73 -16.57
C ASN A 335 6.16 -5.09 -16.77
N GLY A 336 5.08 -5.12 -17.54
CA GLY A 336 4.29 -6.31 -17.82
C GLY A 336 3.28 -6.69 -16.73
N ASN A 337 2.98 -5.81 -15.77
CA ASN A 337 1.83 -5.99 -14.88
C ASN A 337 0.53 -5.86 -15.68
N ASP A 338 -0.27 -6.92 -15.71
CA ASP A 338 -1.58 -6.91 -16.38
C ASP A 338 -2.62 -6.28 -15.45
N ASN A 339 -2.81 -4.96 -15.55
CA ASN A 339 -3.69 -4.23 -14.65
C ASN A 339 -5.16 -4.63 -14.85
N ALA A 340 -5.55 -5.11 -16.04
CA ALA A 340 -6.90 -5.59 -16.29
C ALA A 340 -7.17 -6.90 -15.55
N ALA A 341 -6.25 -7.87 -15.62
CA ALA A 341 -6.35 -9.11 -14.86
C ALA A 341 -6.29 -8.85 -13.34
N ASN A 342 -5.46 -7.90 -12.92
CA ASN A 342 -5.39 -7.44 -11.53
C ASN A 342 -6.73 -6.90 -11.02
N LEU A 343 -7.32 -5.96 -11.78
CA LEU A 343 -8.61 -5.36 -11.48
C LEU A 343 -9.71 -6.42 -11.38
N LEU A 344 -9.78 -7.31 -12.38
CA LEU A 344 -10.79 -8.36 -12.44
C LEU A 344 -10.74 -9.28 -11.21
N ALA A 345 -9.55 -9.65 -10.73
CA ALA A 345 -9.42 -10.51 -9.54
C ALA A 345 -9.93 -9.82 -8.26
N ILE A 346 -9.65 -8.52 -8.08
CA ILE A 346 -10.15 -7.73 -6.95
C ILE A 346 -11.68 -7.62 -7.02
N GLU A 347 -12.23 -7.24 -8.17
CA GLU A 347 -13.67 -7.07 -8.37
C GLU A 347 -14.43 -8.38 -8.13
N GLN A 348 -13.91 -9.50 -8.63
CA GLN A 348 -14.52 -10.82 -8.44
C GLN A 348 -14.57 -11.20 -6.95
N LEU A 349 -13.48 -11.01 -6.20
CA LEU A 349 -13.46 -11.33 -4.76
C LEU A 349 -14.30 -10.36 -3.93
N ASN A 350 -14.23 -9.05 -4.20
CA ASN A 350 -15.09 -8.07 -3.55
C ASN A 350 -16.57 -8.39 -3.80
N THR A 351 -16.95 -8.76 -5.02
CA THR A 351 -18.31 -9.17 -5.36
C THR A 351 -18.71 -10.46 -4.66
N ALA A 352 -17.85 -11.48 -4.68
CA ALA A 352 -18.13 -12.78 -4.07
C ALA A 352 -18.23 -12.73 -2.54
N LEU A 353 -17.47 -11.85 -1.88
CA LEU A 353 -17.47 -11.73 -0.42
C LEU A 353 -18.42 -10.66 0.09
N ALA A 354 -18.33 -9.45 -0.44
CA ALA A 354 -19.00 -8.26 0.09
C ALA A 354 -20.02 -7.65 -0.90
N GLY A 355 -20.23 -8.24 -2.08
CA GLY A 355 -21.23 -7.77 -3.04
C GLY A 355 -22.67 -7.98 -2.57
N PRO A 356 -23.68 -7.52 -3.32
CA PRO A 356 -25.09 -7.67 -2.92
C PRO A 356 -25.57 -9.12 -2.72
N GLN A 357 -24.89 -10.09 -3.34
CA GLN A 357 -25.09 -11.54 -3.14
C GLN A 357 -23.86 -12.22 -2.54
N GLY A 358 -22.94 -11.43 -1.96
CA GLY A 358 -21.69 -11.93 -1.40
C GLY A 358 -21.90 -12.79 -0.15
N LEU A 359 -20.91 -13.59 0.21
CA LEU A 359 -20.97 -14.50 1.35
C LEU A 359 -21.21 -13.76 2.69
N LEU A 360 -20.56 -12.61 2.90
CA LEU A 360 -20.74 -11.77 4.09
C LEU A 360 -22.14 -11.13 4.13
N THR A 361 -22.66 -10.73 2.97
CA THR A 361 -23.98 -10.11 2.83
C THR A 361 -25.13 -11.06 3.11
N GLN A 362 -24.89 -12.37 2.93
CA GLN A 362 -25.87 -13.42 3.21
C GLN A 362 -25.92 -13.83 4.69
N LEU A 363 -24.98 -13.36 5.51
CA LEU A 363 -25.00 -13.62 6.95
C LEU A 363 -26.18 -12.89 7.62
N SER A 364 -26.63 -13.41 8.75
CA SER A 364 -27.62 -12.71 9.56
C SER A 364 -27.00 -11.45 10.15
N ALA A 365 -27.81 -10.42 10.38
CA ALA A 365 -27.31 -9.12 10.87
C ALA A 365 -26.67 -9.18 12.27
N ASP A 366 -26.94 -10.22 13.05
CA ASP A 366 -26.35 -10.51 14.35
C ASP A 366 -25.06 -11.36 14.26
N ASP A 367 -24.72 -11.87 13.08
CA ASP A 367 -23.45 -12.56 12.88
C ASP A 367 -22.28 -11.58 13.08
N PRO A 368 -21.28 -11.93 13.90
CA PRO A 368 -20.15 -11.06 14.17
C PRO A 368 -19.34 -10.67 12.92
N MET A 369 -19.42 -11.44 11.84
CA MET A 369 -18.73 -11.18 10.58
C MET A 369 -19.55 -10.31 9.60
N ALA A 370 -20.87 -10.15 9.81
CA ALA A 370 -21.75 -9.47 8.86
C ALA A 370 -21.36 -8.00 8.59
N VAL A 371 -20.74 -7.32 9.57
CA VAL A 371 -20.28 -5.93 9.41
C VAL A 371 -19.25 -5.77 8.29
N TRP A 372 -18.47 -6.82 7.99
CA TRP A 372 -17.42 -6.79 6.99
C TRP A 372 -17.95 -6.72 5.55
N GLN A 373 -19.25 -6.92 5.32
CA GLN A 373 -19.89 -6.65 4.03
C GLN A 373 -19.78 -5.18 3.60
N ASN A 374 -19.55 -4.26 4.55
CA ASN A 374 -19.41 -2.83 4.29
C ASN A 374 -17.97 -2.41 3.99
N TYR A 375 -17.04 -3.36 3.96
CA TYR A 375 -15.64 -3.16 3.66
C TYR A 375 -15.28 -3.87 2.36
N GLU A 376 -14.27 -3.37 1.66
CA GLU A 376 -13.77 -3.96 0.43
C GLU A 376 -12.26 -3.86 0.35
N MET A 377 -11.66 -4.78 -0.40
CA MET A 377 -10.26 -4.70 -0.76
C MET A 377 -10.09 -3.66 -1.86
N VAL A 378 -9.23 -2.68 -1.63
CA VAL A 378 -8.86 -1.73 -2.67
C VAL A 378 -7.86 -2.38 -3.62
N GLY A 379 -6.85 -3.05 -3.07
CA GLY A 379 -5.80 -3.72 -3.82
C GLY A 379 -4.68 -4.19 -2.91
N ALA A 380 -3.61 -4.71 -3.53
CA ALA A 380 -2.41 -5.16 -2.82
C ALA A 380 -1.16 -5.01 -3.70
N LEU A 381 0.02 -4.93 -3.08
CA LEU A 381 1.32 -4.92 -3.75
C LEU A 381 2.27 -5.98 -3.22
N TRP A 382 3.10 -6.47 -4.13
CA TRP A 382 4.19 -7.40 -3.88
C TRP A 382 5.26 -7.24 -4.98
N THR A 383 6.34 -8.01 -4.91
CA THR A 383 7.32 -8.09 -5.98
C THR A 383 7.37 -9.48 -6.59
N LYS A 384 7.70 -9.53 -7.88
CA LYS A 384 7.94 -10.78 -8.60
C LYS A 384 9.10 -11.53 -7.92
N ASN A 385 8.86 -12.77 -7.51
CA ASN A 385 9.84 -13.67 -6.87
C ASN A 385 10.48 -13.12 -5.58
N GLY A 386 9.80 -12.22 -4.87
CA GLY A 386 10.34 -11.64 -3.64
C GLY A 386 11.55 -10.74 -3.82
N ALA A 387 11.69 -10.16 -5.01
CA ALA A 387 12.80 -9.29 -5.36
C ALA A 387 12.76 -7.94 -4.62
N ALA A 388 13.89 -7.24 -4.58
CA ALA A 388 13.95 -5.85 -4.11
C ALA A 388 12.91 -4.99 -4.83
N SER A 389 12.20 -4.10 -4.13
CA SER A 389 11.09 -3.34 -4.73
C SER A 389 11.53 -2.29 -5.76
N GLY A 390 12.81 -1.93 -5.77
CA GLY A 390 13.39 -0.92 -6.66
C GLY A 390 13.20 0.51 -6.16
N LYS A 391 13.89 1.47 -6.78
CA LYS A 391 13.91 2.90 -6.37
C LYS A 391 13.34 3.86 -7.42
N LEU A 392 12.86 3.32 -8.53
CA LEU A 392 12.40 4.10 -9.67
C LEU A 392 10.86 4.17 -9.70
N PRO A 393 10.28 5.16 -10.41
CA PRO A 393 8.85 5.44 -10.37
C PRO A 393 8.01 4.24 -10.72
N VAL A 394 6.78 4.26 -10.19
CA VAL A 394 5.75 3.28 -10.50
C VAL A 394 5.68 3.02 -11.99
N PRO A 395 5.59 1.75 -12.41
CA PRO A 395 5.36 1.41 -13.80
C PRO A 395 4.00 1.94 -14.31
N SER A 396 3.99 3.15 -14.85
CA SER A 396 2.86 3.73 -15.59
C SER A 396 3.16 3.79 -17.08
N ALA A 397 2.12 3.79 -17.92
CA ALA A 397 2.26 3.99 -19.36
C ALA A 397 2.52 5.46 -19.73
N GLN A 398 2.43 6.37 -18.75
CA GLN A 398 2.35 7.83 -18.95
C GLN A 398 3.58 8.59 -18.43
N GLY A 399 4.51 7.95 -17.72
CA GLY A 399 5.65 8.61 -17.08
C GLY A 399 7.00 7.89 -17.25
N PRO A 400 8.08 8.41 -16.64
CA PRO A 400 9.39 7.75 -16.59
C PRO A 400 9.33 6.53 -15.66
N ALA A 401 8.73 5.46 -16.14
CA ALA A 401 8.57 4.21 -15.43
C ALA A 401 9.74 3.24 -15.71
N ASP A 402 10.10 2.41 -14.73
CA ASP A 402 11.09 1.35 -14.94
C ASP A 402 10.42 0.08 -15.53
N PRO A 403 10.68 -0.27 -16.81
CA PRO A 403 10.14 -1.49 -17.41
C PRO A 403 10.69 -2.77 -16.76
N ASN A 404 11.77 -2.68 -15.98
CA ASN A 404 12.34 -3.82 -15.25
C ASN A 404 11.87 -3.89 -13.80
N SER A 405 10.97 -2.99 -13.38
CA SER A 405 10.46 -2.99 -12.00
C SER A 405 9.81 -4.34 -11.66
N PRO A 406 10.21 -4.97 -10.54
CA PRO A 406 9.62 -6.24 -10.12
C PRO A 406 8.27 -6.08 -9.43
N GLN A 407 7.82 -4.85 -9.12
CA GLN A 407 6.55 -4.61 -8.45
C GLN A 407 5.37 -5.16 -9.27
N ARG A 408 4.40 -5.79 -8.60
CA ARG A 408 3.18 -6.37 -9.18
C ARG A 408 1.98 -6.02 -8.31
N GLY A 409 0.79 -6.20 -8.86
CA GLY A 409 -0.48 -5.94 -8.18
C GLY A 409 -1.04 -4.57 -8.53
N SER A 410 -1.46 -3.82 -7.51
CA SER A 410 -2.00 -2.46 -7.59
C SER A 410 -0.89 -1.41 -7.52
N LEU A 411 -0.30 -1.06 -8.65
CA LEU A 411 0.91 -0.25 -8.72
C LEU A 411 0.73 1.23 -8.33
N GLU A 412 -0.50 1.75 -8.25
CA GLU A 412 -0.87 3.09 -7.77
C GLU A 412 -1.82 3.02 -6.55
N LEU A 413 -1.63 2.00 -5.70
CA LEU A 413 -2.45 1.77 -4.51
C LEU A 413 -2.23 2.83 -3.44
N THR A 414 -3.33 3.43 -3.02
CA THR A 414 -3.39 4.38 -1.91
C THR A 414 -4.63 4.12 -1.07
N ASN A 415 -4.51 4.16 0.25
CA ASN A 415 -5.65 4.17 1.14
C ASN A 415 -6.14 5.60 1.33
N MET A 416 -7.45 5.83 1.18
CA MET A 416 -8.03 7.18 1.29
C MET A 416 -7.96 7.77 2.70
N THR A 417 -7.56 6.97 3.69
CA THR A 417 -7.38 7.40 5.08
C THR A 417 -5.92 7.45 5.54
N MET A 418 -4.96 6.89 4.80
CA MET A 418 -3.55 6.80 5.22
C MET A 418 -2.59 7.44 4.20
N GLU A 419 -2.78 7.21 2.90
CA GLU A 419 -1.97 7.78 1.80
C GLU A 419 -2.77 8.79 0.97
N THR A 420 -3.77 9.43 1.57
CA THR A 420 -4.77 10.28 0.88
C THR A 420 -4.16 11.32 -0.07
N PHE A 421 -3.02 11.90 0.30
CA PHE A 421 -2.36 12.98 -0.44
C PHE A 421 -1.12 12.51 -1.22
N GLU A 422 -0.87 11.20 -1.27
CA GLU A 422 0.21 10.57 -2.04
C GLU A 422 -0.34 9.87 -3.30
N GLN A 423 -1.50 10.32 -3.79
CA GLN A 423 -2.16 9.75 -4.96
C GLN A 423 -1.59 10.31 -6.27
N GLY A 424 -1.29 9.42 -7.21
CA GLY A 424 -0.88 9.80 -8.57
C GLY A 424 0.30 10.76 -8.57
N ASP A 425 0.18 11.86 -9.33
CA ASP A 425 1.25 12.85 -9.52
C ASP A 425 1.69 13.58 -8.22
N ALA A 426 0.94 13.44 -7.12
CA ALA A 426 1.37 13.96 -5.82
C ALA A 426 2.55 13.18 -5.23
N SER A 427 2.77 11.94 -5.69
CA SER A 427 3.85 11.07 -5.21
C SER A 427 4.76 10.61 -6.34
N PHE A 428 6.06 10.50 -6.04
CA PHE A 428 7.04 9.97 -7.01
C PHE A 428 6.87 8.45 -7.24
N VAL A 429 6.46 7.74 -6.19
CA VAL A 429 6.06 6.33 -6.23
C VAL A 429 4.72 6.25 -5.49
N PRO A 430 3.57 6.44 -6.18
CA PRO A 430 2.24 6.51 -5.56
C PRO A 430 1.71 5.15 -5.07
N ASN A 431 2.53 4.42 -4.32
CA ASN A 431 2.18 3.17 -3.67
C ASN A 431 3.03 2.92 -2.41
N CYS A 432 2.74 1.82 -1.71
CA CYS A 432 3.41 1.46 -0.44
C CYS A 432 4.95 1.48 -0.53
N PHE A 433 5.54 0.98 -1.63
CA PHE A 433 6.99 0.89 -1.80
C PHE A 433 7.68 2.25 -2.00
N GLY A 434 6.92 3.34 -2.16
CA GLY A 434 7.46 4.70 -2.14
C GLY A 434 8.07 5.07 -0.80
N CYS A 435 7.47 4.59 0.30
CA CYS A 435 7.99 4.79 1.66
C CYS A 435 8.54 3.49 2.27
N HIS A 436 8.04 2.33 1.86
CA HIS A 436 8.40 1.01 2.39
C HIS A 436 9.32 0.25 1.44
N ASN A 437 10.46 0.82 1.06
CA ASN A 437 11.36 0.17 0.09
C ASN A 437 11.94 -1.14 0.65
N TYR A 438 11.82 -2.23 -0.10
CA TYR A 438 12.44 -3.49 0.27
C TYR A 438 13.81 -3.65 -0.39
N ASP A 439 14.84 -3.75 0.47
CA ASP A 439 16.22 -4.09 0.11
C ASP A 439 16.64 -5.35 0.87
N PRO A 440 16.98 -6.47 0.18
CA PRO A 440 17.43 -7.70 0.84
C PRO A 440 18.67 -7.55 1.73
N SER A 441 19.46 -6.47 1.58
CA SER A 441 20.59 -6.19 2.45
C SER A 441 20.20 -5.55 3.79
N THR A 442 18.99 -4.97 3.86
CA THR A 442 18.40 -4.39 5.08
C THR A 442 16.91 -4.76 5.14
N PRO A 443 16.56 -6.06 5.24
CA PRO A 443 15.22 -6.54 4.96
C PRO A 443 14.15 -6.00 5.93
N LEU A 444 14.55 -5.65 7.15
CA LEU A 444 13.63 -5.13 8.16
C LEU A 444 13.20 -3.67 7.86
N THR A 445 13.97 -2.90 7.08
CA THR A 445 13.73 -1.46 6.85
C THR A 445 12.50 -1.17 6.00
N VAL A 446 11.89 -2.22 5.46
CA VAL A 446 10.58 -2.15 4.82
C VAL A 446 9.49 -1.78 5.84
N SER A 447 9.68 -2.09 7.13
CA SER A 447 8.82 -1.67 8.23
C SER A 447 9.35 -0.39 8.88
N HIS A 448 8.49 0.62 9.02
CA HIS A 448 8.89 1.84 9.74
C HIS A 448 8.89 1.65 11.26
N ILE A 449 8.14 0.67 11.80
CA ILE A 449 8.11 0.45 13.25
C ILE A 449 9.33 -0.32 13.75
N GLU A 450 10.12 -0.94 12.86
CA GLU A 450 11.31 -1.76 13.20
C GLU A 450 12.24 -1.05 14.21
N LYS A 451 12.49 0.25 14.00
CA LYS A 451 13.53 1.02 14.72
C LYS A 451 13.14 1.20 16.18
N LYS A 452 11.83 1.22 16.46
CA LYS A 452 11.27 1.32 17.80
C LYS A 452 11.01 -0.04 18.43
N LEU A 453 10.77 -1.08 17.62
CA LEU A 453 10.58 -2.43 18.12
C LEU A 453 11.88 -3.02 18.68
N PHE A 454 12.99 -2.89 17.93
CA PHE A 454 14.28 -3.45 18.32
C PHE A 454 15.08 -2.47 19.17
N GLN A 455 15.99 -3.01 20.00
CA GLN A 455 16.91 -2.17 20.76
C GLN A 455 17.78 -1.39 19.78
N ALA A 456 17.93 -0.09 19.99
CA ALA A 456 18.96 0.67 19.31
C ALA A 456 20.28 -0.03 19.64
N SER A 457 20.91 -0.63 18.63
CA SER A 457 22.25 -1.20 18.80
C SER A 457 23.07 -0.13 19.51
N ALA A 458 23.76 -0.48 20.61
CA ALA A 458 24.78 0.38 21.16
C ALA A 458 25.83 0.53 20.06
N VAL A 459 25.64 1.52 19.18
CA VAL A 459 26.52 1.79 18.05
C VAL A 459 27.86 2.03 18.69
N ALA A 460 28.76 1.05 18.55
CA ALA A 460 30.15 1.25 18.86
C ALA A 460 30.56 2.50 18.10
N LYS A 461 30.82 3.59 18.83
CA LYS A 461 31.43 4.79 18.25
C LYS A 461 32.60 4.30 17.40
N PRO A 462 32.71 4.68 16.12
CA PRO A 462 33.90 4.34 15.36
C PRO A 462 35.09 4.82 16.16
N ALA A 463 36.00 3.89 16.48
CA ALA A 463 37.23 4.22 17.16
C ALA A 463 37.87 5.38 16.38
N ASN A 464 38.03 6.53 17.05
CA ASN A 464 38.82 7.63 16.51
C ASN A 464 40.15 7.03 16.08
N LYS A 465 40.42 7.03 14.77
CA LYS A 465 41.77 6.87 14.27
C LYS A 465 42.54 8.08 14.79
N GLU A 466 43.22 7.88 15.92
CA GLU A 466 44.30 8.76 16.33
C GLU A 466 45.28 8.80 15.16
N LYS A 467 45.39 9.99 14.56
CA LYS A 467 46.50 10.32 13.68
C LYS A 467 47.78 10.19 14.52
N LYS A 468 48.63 9.24 14.17
CA LYS A 468 50.07 9.34 14.35
C LYS A 468 50.71 9.48 12.99
#